data_AF-A0A251XR56-F1
#
_entry.id   AF-A0A251XR56-F1
#
_cell.length_a   1.000
_cell.length_b   1.000
_cell.length_c   1.000
_cell.angle_alpha   90.00
_cell.angle_beta   90.00
_cell.angle_gamma   90.00
#
_symmetry.space_group_name_H-M   'P 1'
#
loop_
_entity.id
_entity.type
_entity.pdbx_description
1 polymer ?
#
loop_
_entity_poly.entity_id
_entity_poly.type
_entity_poly.pdbx_seq_one_letter_code
_entity_poly.pdbx_strand_id
1 'polypeptide(L)' 'MRSGDRQAALDACLSVKSSAAMVGALRLSGLAGLLERAIRAADQAGSRALLPELAEVGERSMDAMRSWLRAEAGHPPD' A
#
# COMPACT_ATOMS: atom_id res chain seq x y z
N MET A 1 16.49 4.59 14.75
CA MET A 1 15.81 5.54 13.85
C MET A 1 16.10 6.94 14.34
N ARG A 2 16.57 7.83 13.45
CA ARG A 2 16.54 9.27 13.72
C ARG A 2 15.09 9.75 13.60
N SER A 3 14.73 10.87 14.22
CA SER A 3 13.35 11.40 14.15
C SER A 3 12.88 11.63 12.70
N GLY A 4 13.79 12.03 11.80
CA GLY A 4 13.51 12.23 10.38
C GLY A 4 13.14 10.94 9.64
N ASP A 5 13.79 9.81 9.95
CA ASP A 5 13.50 8.53 9.29
C ASP A 5 12.07 8.05 9.60
N ARG A 6 11.60 8.33 10.83
CA ARG A 6 10.24 7.98 11.26
C ARG A 6 9.18 8.79 10.53
N GLN A 7 9.41 10.09 10.38
CA GLN A 7 8.48 10.97 9.71
C GLN A 7 8.38 10.63 8.22
N ALA A 8 9.52 10.41 7.56
CA ALA A 8 9.56 9.97 6.17
C ALA A 8 8.83 8.63 5.96
N ALA A 9 9.03 7.66 6.87
CA ALA A 9 8.33 6.37 6.81
C ALA A 9 6.81 6.53 6.98
N LEU A 10 6.37 7.41 7.89
CA LEU A 10 4.97 7.69 8.11
C LEU A 10 4.33 8.39 6.90
N ASP A 11 5.01 9.37 6.32
CA ASP A 11 4.53 10.09 5.13
C ASP A 11 4.37 9.15 3.92
N ALA A 12 5.37 8.28 3.69
CA ALA A 12 5.30 7.25 2.65
C ALA A 12 4.13 6.29 2.89
N CYS A 13 3.95 5.82 4.13
CA CYS A 13 2.86 4.93 4.51
C CYS A 13 1.47 5.56 4.29
N LEU A 14 1.31 6.84 4.67
CA LEU A 14 0.06 7.58 4.47
C LEU A 14 -0.24 7.81 2.99
N SER A 15 0.78 8.09 2.17
CA SER A 15 0.64 8.22 0.72
C SER A 15 0.10 6.93 0.09
N VAL A 16 0.67 5.77 0.45
CA VAL A 16 0.20 4.45 -0.01
C VAL A 16 -1.24 4.19 0.45
N LYS A 17 -1.54 4.43 1.73
CA LYS A 17 -2.88 4.22 2.30
C LYS A 17 -3.97 4.99 1.56
N SER A 18 -3.72 6.28 1.31
CA SER A 18 -4.64 7.16 0.61
C SER A 18 -4.82 6.73 -0.84
N SER A 19 -3.71 6.49 -1.55
CA SER A 19 -3.72 6.06 -2.96
C SER A 19 -4.47 4.74 -3.14
N ALA A 20 -4.21 3.76 -2.28
CA ALA A 20 -4.90 2.48 -2.27
C ALA A 20 -6.42 2.64 -2.02
N ALA A 21 -6.82 3.52 -1.10
CA ALA A 21 -8.23 3.79 -0.84
C ALA A 21 -8.93 4.44 -2.04
N MET A 22 -8.28 5.41 -2.69
CA MET A 22 -8.83 6.10 -3.86
C MET A 22 -9.16 5.16 -5.03
N VAL A 23 -8.36 4.11 -5.22
CA VAL A 23 -8.54 3.13 -6.30
C VAL A 23 -9.27 1.86 -5.84
N GLY A 24 -9.81 1.85 -4.61
CA GLY A 24 -10.56 0.71 -4.07
C GLY A 24 -9.72 -0.51 -3.67
N ALA A 25 -8.39 -0.39 -3.57
CA ALA A 25 -7.49 -1.44 -3.09
C ALA A 25 -7.57 -1.57 -1.55
N LEU A 26 -8.74 -1.99 -1.03
CA LEU A 26 -9.07 -1.96 0.40
C LEU A 26 -8.11 -2.78 1.26
N ARG A 27 -7.66 -3.95 0.78
CA ARG A 27 -6.69 -4.78 1.52
C ARG A 27 -5.34 -4.09 1.67
N LEU A 28 -4.85 -3.45 0.60
CA LEU A 28 -3.60 -2.69 0.61
C LEU A 28 -3.71 -1.48 1.56
N SER A 29 -4.83 -0.74 1.49
CA SER A 29 -5.09 0.40 2.38
C SER A 29 -5.15 -0.03 3.85
N GLY A 30 -5.78 -1.18 4.14
CA GLY A 30 -5.84 -1.77 5.48
C GLY A 30 -4.46 -2.13 6.04
N LEU A 31 -3.60 -2.78 5.24
CA LEU A 31 -2.23 -3.10 5.62
C LEU A 31 -1.37 -1.84 5.83
N ALA A 32 -1.53 -0.82 4.98
CA ALA A 32 -0.88 0.47 5.20
C ALA A 32 -1.36 1.10 6.52
N GLY A 33 -2.64 0.97 6.87
CA GLY A 33 -3.16 1.42 8.18
C GLY A 33 -2.58 0.66 9.37
N LEU A 34 -2.29 -0.64 9.24
CA LEU A 34 -1.58 -1.43 10.26
C LEU A 34 -0.13 -0.95 10.43
N LEU A 35 0.56 -0.73 9.31
CA LEU A 35 1.93 -0.20 9.31
C LEU A 35 2.00 1.20 9.92
N GLU A 36 1.04 2.07 9.61
CA GLU A 36 0.91 3.40 10.20
C GLU A 36 0.86 3.31 11.73
N ARG A 37 0.03 2.42 12.28
CA ARG A 37 -0.08 2.19 13.73
C ARG A 37 1.24 1.72 14.34
N ALA A 38 1.94 0.79 13.69
CA ALA A 38 3.23 0.30 14.17
C ALA A 38 4.32 1.41 14.17
N ILE A 39 4.39 2.22 13.11
CA ILE A 39 5.31 3.38 13.02
C ILE A 39 4.99 4.43 14.10
N ARG A 40 3.70 4.68 14.35
CA ARG A 40 3.24 5.58 15.42
C ARG A 40 3.52 5.03 16.82
N ALA A 41 3.49 3.71 17.01
CA ALA A 41 3.88 3.06 18.27
C ALA A 41 5.42 2.96 18.47
N ALA A 42 6.22 3.40 17.48
CA ALA A 42 7.66 3.15 17.43
C ALA A 42 8.03 1.65 17.49
N ASP A 43 7.09 0.77 17.10
CA ASP A 43 7.28 -0.67 17.01
C ASP A 43 8.01 -1.02 15.70
N GLN A 44 9.33 -1.04 15.76
CA GLN A 44 10.18 -1.37 14.61
C GLN A 44 10.02 -2.83 14.17
N ALA A 45 9.78 -3.75 15.11
CA ALA A 45 9.66 -5.16 14.80
C ALA A 45 8.34 -5.44 14.07
N GLY A 46 7.22 -4.94 14.59
CA GLY A 46 5.92 -5.03 13.93
C GLY A 46 5.88 -4.30 12.61
N SER A 47 6.50 -3.11 12.52
CA SER A 47 6.62 -2.39 11.24
C SER A 47 7.36 -3.23 10.19
N ARG A 48 8.50 -3.84 10.55
CA ARG A 48 9.27 -4.70 9.64
C ARG A 48 8.52 -5.97 9.25
N ALA A 49 7.78 -6.57 10.18
CA ALA A 49 7.01 -7.78 9.93
C ALA A 49 5.87 -7.54 8.90
N LEU A 50 5.34 -6.31 8.83
CA LEU A 50 4.26 -5.94 7.91
C LEU A 50 4.74 -5.61 6.48
N LEU A 51 6.02 -5.23 6.31
CA LEU A 51 6.54 -4.80 5.00
C LEU A 51 6.43 -5.86 3.89
N PRO A 52 6.74 -7.16 4.12
CA PRO A 52 6.61 -8.19 3.09
C PRO A 52 5.17 -8.35 2.58
N GLU A 53 4.18 -8.41 3.50
CA GLU A 53 2.77 -8.55 3.11
C GLU A 53 2.28 -7.30 2.39
N LEU A 54 2.68 -6.11 2.85
CA LEU A 54 2.34 -4.85 2.17
C LEU A 54 2.86 -4.84 0.73
N ALA A 55 4.10 -5.30 0.51
CA ALA A 55 4.70 -5.39 -0.82
C ALA A 55 3.97 -6.41 -1.71
N GLU A 56 3.70 -7.61 -1.20
CA GLU A 56 2.97 -8.64 -1.95
C GLU A 56 1.56 -8.19 -2.35
N VAL A 57 0.81 -7.64 -1.40
CA VAL A 57 -0.55 -7.14 -1.68
C VAL A 57 -0.51 -5.94 -2.61
N GLY A 58 0.52 -5.09 -2.51
CA GLY A 58 0.78 -4.00 -3.44
C GLY A 58 0.92 -4.47 -4.88
N GLU A 59 1.84 -5.42 -5.12
CA GLU A 59 2.06 -5.98 -6.46
C GLU A 59 0.81 -6.67 -7.00
N ARG A 60 0.13 -7.48 -6.19
CA ARG A 60 -1.12 -8.13 -6.60
C ARG A 60 -2.21 -7.14 -6.99
N SER A 61 -2.32 -6.02 -6.27
CA SER A 61 -3.29 -4.97 -6.59
C SER A 61 -2.95 -4.30 -7.93
N MET A 62 -1.68 -4.03 -8.17
CA MET A 62 -1.20 -3.45 -9.42
C MET A 62 -1.35 -4.43 -10.60
N ASP A 63 -1.10 -5.71 -10.40
CA ASP A 63 -1.31 -6.75 -11.41
C ASP A 63 -2.78 -6.88 -11.79
N ALA A 64 -3.69 -6.86 -10.81
CA ALA A 64 -5.12 -6.87 -11.07
C ALA A 64 -5.54 -5.65 -11.91
N MET A 65 -5.08 -4.45 -11.53
CA MET A 65 -5.34 -3.21 -12.27
C MET A 65 -4.80 -3.28 -13.71
N ARG A 66 -3.54 -3.71 -13.88
CA ARG A 66 -2.92 -3.88 -15.20
C ARG A 66 -3.65 -4.91 -16.05
N SER A 67 -4.13 -6.00 -15.43
CA SER A 67 -4.90 -7.03 -16.10
C SER A 67 -6.23 -6.49 -16.62
N TRP A 68 -6.95 -5.74 -15.77
CA TRP A 68 -8.20 -5.10 -16.15
C TRP A 68 -8.00 -4.10 -17.30
N LEU A 69 -7.01 -3.21 -17.22
CA LEU A 69 -6.71 -2.25 -18.29
C LEU A 69 -6.41 -2.92 -19.64
N ARG A 70 -5.69 -4.06 -19.63
CA ARG A 70 -5.43 -4.83 -20.86
C ARG A 70 -6.69 -5.50 -21.41
N ALA A 71 -7.57 -5.99 -20.55
CA ALA A 71 -8.84 -6.57 -20.96
C ALA A 71 -9.76 -5.51 -21.59
N GLU A 72 -9.85 -4.34 -20.96
CA GLU A 72 -10.65 -3.20 -21.45
C GLU A 72 -10.12 -2.69 -22.79
N ALA A 73 -8.80 -2.51 -22.93
CA ALA A 73 -8.18 -2.09 -24.19
C ALA A 73 -8.34 -3.11 -25.34
N GLY A 74 -8.65 -4.37 -25.02
CA GLY A 74 -8.94 -5.42 -26.00
C GLY A 74 -10.40 -5.46 -26.45
N HIS A 75 -11.30 -4.67 -25.83
CA HIS A 75 -12.70 -4.58 -26.21
C HIS A 75 -12.88 -3.34 -27.11
N PRO A 76 -13.14 -3.49 -28.42
CA PRO A 76 -13.52 -2.34 -29.23
C PRO A 76 -14.84 -1.76 -28.67
N PRO A 77 -15.01 -0.43 -28.66
CA PRO A 77 -16.29 0.15 -28.27
C PRO A 77 -17.39 -0.30 -29.26
N ASP A 78 -18.53 -0.74 -28.73
CA ASP A 78 -19.77 -0.98 -29.48
C ASP A 78 -20.29 0.30 -30.16
#